data_AF-A0A2A2XYF2-F1
#
_entry.id   AF-A0A2A2XYF2-F1
#
_cell.length_a   1.000
_cell.length_b   1.000
_cell.length_c   1.000
_cell.angle_alpha   90.00
_cell.angle_beta   90.00
_cell.angle_gamma   90.00
#
_symmetry.space_group_name_H-M   'P 1'
#
loop_
_entity.id
_entity.type
_entity.pdbx_description
1 polymer ?
#
loop_
_entity_poly.entity_id
_entity_poly.type
_entity_poly.pdbx_seq_one_letter_code
_entity_poly.pdbx_strand_id
1 'polypeptide(L)' 'MTAKSLGRLIRDRRKSLGMKQADLALVSGTGLRFISDLENGKETCQIGRALQVLETLGLNTTIQPRDK' A
#
# COMPACT_ATOMS: atom_id res chain seq x y z
N MET A 1 -4.87 -6.80 -11.80
CA MET A 1 -4.56 -5.86 -10.71
C MET A 1 -3.89 -4.63 -11.30
N THR A 2 -4.38 -3.42 -10.96
CA THR A 2 -3.79 -2.12 -11.36
C THR A 2 -3.25 -1.39 -10.13
N ALA A 3 -2.39 -0.39 -10.32
CA ALA A 3 -1.88 0.44 -9.21
C ALA A 3 -3.01 1.11 -8.42
N LYS A 4 -4.06 1.59 -9.11
CA LYS A 4 -5.26 2.16 -8.48
C LYS A 4 -6.05 1.17 -7.64
N SER A 5 -6.19 -0.08 -8.10
CA SER A 5 -6.86 -1.13 -7.31
C SER A 5 -6.06 -1.50 -6.06
N LEU A 6 -4.73 -1.55 -6.15
CA LEU A 6 -3.85 -1.79 -5.01
C LEU A 6 -3.92 -0.64 -4.00
N GLY A 7 -3.80 0.60 -4.46
CA GLY A 7 -3.87 1.79 -3.61
C GLY A 7 -5.17 1.89 -2.82
N ARG A 8 -6.30 1.53 -3.44
CA ARG A 8 -7.60 1.43 -2.75
C ARG A 8 -7.58 0.36 -1.65
N LEU A 9 -7.06 -0.84 -1.93
CA LEU A 9 -6.98 -1.92 -0.94
C LEU A 9 -6.12 -1.52 0.27
N ILE A 10 -4.98 -0.87 0.02
CA ILE A 10 -4.10 -0.31 1.05
C ILE A 10 -4.84 0.72 1.91
N ARG A 11 -5.55 1.66 1.27
CA ARG A 11 -6.33 2.71 1.95
C ARG A 11 -7.44 2.13 2.81
N ASP A 12 -8.18 1.16 2.29
CA ASP A 12 -9.29 0.53 2.98
C ASP A 12 -8.78 -0.27 4.19
N ARG A 13 -7.69 -1.02 4.02
CA ARG A 13 -7.03 -1.72 5.13
C ARG A 13 -6.53 -0.74 6.19
N ARG A 14 -5.83 0.33 5.82
CA ARG A 14 -5.38 1.37 6.77
C ARG A 14 -6.54 1.94 7.57
N LYS A 15 -7.64 2.29 6.90
CA LYS A 15 -8.84 2.81 7.56
C LYS A 15 -9.48 1.80 8.52
N SER A 16 -9.50 0.51 8.16
CA SER A 16 -10.02 -0.55 9.05
C SER A 16 -9.23 -0.67 10.36
N LEU A 17 -7.95 -0.25 10.35
CA LEU A 17 -7.07 -0.21 11.52
C LEU A 17 -7.16 1.12 12.29
N GLY A 18 -8.03 2.05 11.88
CA GLY A 18 -8.19 3.37 12.53
C GLY A 18 -7.01 4.33 12.31
N MET A 19 -6.08 4.00 11.42
CA MET A 19 -4.86 4.78 11.20
C MET A 19 -5.08 5.96 10.25
N LYS A 20 -4.48 7.11 10.54
CA LYS A 20 -4.28 8.20 9.57
C LYS A 20 -3.12 7.86 8.63
N GLN A 21 -3.03 8.56 7.50
CA GLN A 21 -1.90 8.37 6.56
C GLN A 21 -0.55 8.68 7.21
N ALA A 22 -0.50 9.64 8.14
CA ALA A 22 0.71 9.97 8.89
C ALA A 22 1.16 8.83 9.82
N ASP A 23 0.21 8.14 10.46
CA ASP A 23 0.51 6.99 11.32
C ASP A 23 1.10 5.85 10.48
N LEU A 24 0.50 5.55 9.31
CA LEU A 24 1.04 4.53 8.41
C LEU A 24 2.42 4.91 7.88
N ALA A 25 2.63 6.17 7.50
CA ALA A 25 3.93 6.65 7.05
C ALA A 25 5.00 6.44 8.13
N LEU A 26 4.69 6.80 9.37
CA LEU A 26 5.59 6.62 10.51
C LEU A 26 5.93 5.14 10.76
N VAL A 27 4.93 4.28 10.89
CA VAL A 27 5.14 2.86 11.21
C VAL A 27 5.83 2.12 10.07
N SER A 28 5.53 2.47 8.81
CA SER A 28 6.17 1.88 7.63
C SER A 28 7.53 2.50 7.29
N GLY A 29 8.04 3.48 8.04
CA GLY A 29 9.30 4.16 7.73
C GLY A 29 9.29 4.87 6.37
N THR A 30 8.12 5.33 5.91
CA THR A 30 7.93 6.03 4.64
C THR A 30 7.50 7.49 4.84
N GLY A 31 7.51 8.28 3.76
CA GLY A 31 7.03 9.66 3.80
C GLY A 31 5.51 9.75 3.62
N LEU A 32 4.86 10.74 4.23
CA LEU A 32 3.42 10.99 4.07
C LEU A 32 3.01 11.14 2.59
N ARG A 33 3.84 11.83 1.79
CA ARG A 33 3.61 11.97 0.34
C ARG A 33 3.63 10.63 -0.37
N PHE A 34 4.52 9.72 0.03
CA PHE A 34 4.57 8.37 -0.54
C PHE A 34 3.28 7.60 -0.24
N ILE A 35 2.79 7.61 1.01
CA ILE A 35 1.51 6.97 1.36
C ILE A 35 0.35 7.56 0.56
N SER A 36 0.29 8.89 0.41
CA SER A 36 -0.74 9.54 -0.39
C SER A 36 -0.67 9.12 -1.87
N ASP A 37 0.52 9.18 -2.48
CA ASP A 37 0.75 8.77 -3.86
C ASP A 37 0.38 7.28 -4.08
N LEU A 38 0.78 6.41 -3.15
CA LEU A 38 0.51 4.98 -3.18
C LEU A 38 -0.99 4.68 -3.09
N GLU A 39 -1.71 5.29 -2.14
CA GLU A 39 -3.16 5.11 -1.99
C GLU A 39 -3.96 5.65 -3.17
N ASN A 40 -3.47 6.70 -3.82
CA ASN A 40 -4.07 7.24 -5.04
C ASN A 40 -3.72 6.41 -6.28
N GLY A 41 -2.84 5.41 -6.14
CA GLY A 41 -2.48 4.48 -7.21
C GLY A 41 -1.47 5.03 -8.21
N LYS A 42 -0.55 5.91 -7.77
CA LYS A 42 0.53 6.40 -8.62
C LYS A 42 1.39 5.24 -9.13
N GLU A 43 1.44 5.10 -10.45
CA GLU A 43 2.12 3.97 -11.12
C GLU A 43 3.63 3.95 -10.88
N THR A 44 4.23 5.11 -10.61
CA THR A 44 5.68 5.26 -10.37
C THR A 44 6.08 5.08 -8.90
N CYS A 45 5.17 4.61 -8.03
CA CYS A 45 5.55 4.26 -6.66
C CYS A 45 6.57 3.12 -6.63
N GLN A 46 7.63 3.29 -5.85
CA GLN A 46 8.68 2.28 -5.70
C GLN A 46 8.12 1.00 -5.08
N ILE A 47 8.29 -0.13 -5.77
CA ILE A 47 7.71 -1.42 -5.36
C ILE A 47 8.20 -1.88 -3.99
N GLY A 48 9.49 -1.71 -3.67
CA GLY A 48 10.04 -2.11 -2.36
C GLY A 48 9.35 -1.40 -1.19
N ARG A 49 9.10 -0.09 -1.32
CA ARG A 49 8.36 0.68 -0.32
C ARG A 49 6.88 0.30 -0.26
N ALA A 50 6.27 -0.04 -1.40
CA ALA A 50 4.88 -0.50 -1.43
C ALA A 50 4.74 -1.85 -0.69
N LEU A 51 5.67 -2.78 -0.90
CA LEU A 51 5.72 -4.07 -0.19
C LEU A 51 5.89 -3.88 1.32
N GLN A 52 6.78 -2.97 1.75
CA GLN A 52 6.96 -2.62 3.16
C GLN A 52 5.66 -2.10 3.80
N VAL A 53 4.90 -1.27 3.08
CA VAL A 53 3.60 -0.77 3.53
C VAL A 53 2.58 -1.90 3.67
N LEU A 54 2.56 -2.85 2.71
CA LEU A 54 1.67 -4.01 2.77
C LEU A 54 1.96 -4.88 4.00
N GLU A 55 3.24 -5.16 4.28
CA GLU A 55 3.68 -5.90 5.47
C GLU A 55 3.26 -5.17 6.75
N THR A 56 3.47 -3.85 6.82
CA THR A 56 3.05 -3.01 7.97
C THR A 56 1.55 -3.10 8.24
N LEU A 57 0.74 -3.25 7.19
CA LEU A 57 -0.72 -3.39 7.28
C LEU A 57 -1.18 -4.83 7.58
N GLY A 58 -0.24 -5.76 7.74
CA GLY A 58 -0.50 -7.18 7.92
C GLY A 58 -1.14 -7.84 6.70
N LEU A 59 -0.79 -7.37 5.50
CA LEU A 59 -1.28 -7.90 4.23
C LEU A 59 -0.26 -8.86 3.60
N ASN A 60 -0.74 -10.02 3.16
CA ASN A 60 0.06 -10.97 2.41
C ASN A 60 -0.03 -10.69 0.91
N THR A 61 1.11 -10.75 0.23
CA THR A 61 1.19 -10.64 -1.23
C THR A 61 1.62 -11.98 -1.82
N THR A 62 0.81 -12.54 -2.72
CA THR A 62 1.12 -13.79 -3.43
C THR A 62 1.19 -13.54 -4.93
N ILE A 63 2.20 -14.11 -5.58
CA ILE A 63 2.36 -14.05 -7.04
C ILE A 63 2.11 -15.45 -7.57
N GLN A 64 1.19 -15.58 -8.53
CA GLN A 64 0.81 -16.84 -9.15
C GLN A 64 0.76 -16.67 -10.68
N PRO A 65 1.03 -17.73 -11.46
CA PRO A 65 0.79 -17.72 -12.90
C PRO A 65 -0.67 -17.37 -13.21
N ARG A 66 -0.93 -16.75 -14.36
CA ARG A 66 -2.31 -16.67 -14.86
C ARG A 66 -2.67 -18.02 -15.45
N ASP A 67 -3.78 -18.58 -15.00
CA ASP A 67 -4.42 -19.68 -15.70
C ASP A 67 -4.76 -19.20 -17.13
N LYS A 68 -4.44 -20.04 -18.12
CA LYS A 68 -4.66 -19.73 -19.55
C LYS A 68 -6.14 -19.66 -19.88
#